data_AF-A0A957V8J1-F1
#
_entry.id   AF-A0A957V8J1-F1
#
_cell.length_a   1.000
_cell.length_b   1.000
_cell.length_c   1.000
_cell.angle_alpha   90.00
_cell.angle_beta   90.00
_cell.angle_gamma   90.00
#
_symmetry.space_group_name_H-M   'P 1'
#
loop_
_entity.id
_entity.type
_entity.pdbx_description
1 polymer ?
#
loop_
_entity_poly.entity_id
_entity_poly.type
_entity_poly.pdbx_seq_one_letter_code
_entity_poly.pdbx_strand_id
1 'polypeptide(L)'
;EAEIEQAVIMTYGDAPDVEGALEYIAEATVKYAGRLIGYARLNPWAGERALRLLEESMESYGFKGLKLHPAGNFSHPGSPETVELIRLA
;
A
#
# COMPACT_ATOMS: atom_id res chain seq x y z
N GLU A 1 5.54 -26.10 -9.65
CA GLU A 1 5.42 -24.69 -9.21
C GLU A 1 4.91 -23.85 -10.38
N ALA A 2 4.45 -22.61 -10.13
CA ALA A 2 3.82 -21.77 -11.14
C ALA A 2 4.80 -20.86 -11.94
N GLU A 3 6.12 -21.04 -11.78
CA GLU A 3 7.18 -20.31 -12.52
C GLU A 3 7.07 -18.77 -12.48
N ILE A 4 6.58 -18.22 -11.36
CA ILE A 4 6.39 -16.77 -11.21
C ILE A 4 7.72 -16.06 -10.93
N GLU A 5 8.13 -15.17 -11.83
CA GLU A 5 9.37 -14.39 -11.73
C GLU A 5 9.28 -13.27 -10.70
N GLN A 6 8.19 -12.49 -10.71
CA GLN A 6 7.98 -11.40 -9.76
C GLN A 6 6.54 -11.36 -9.24
N ALA A 7 6.35 -10.81 -8.05
CA ALA A 7 5.04 -10.61 -7.45
C ALA A 7 4.90 -9.20 -6.85
N VAL A 8 3.73 -8.59 -7.08
CA VAL A 8 3.30 -7.41 -6.33
C VAL A 8 2.74 -7.86 -5.00
N ILE A 9 3.28 -7.30 -3.91
CA ILE A 9 2.88 -7.63 -2.54
C ILE A 9 2.37 -6.40 -1.81
N MET A 10 1.47 -6.65 -0.87
CA MET A 10 0.80 -5.66 -0.04
C MET A 10 0.26 -6.36 1.20
N THR A 11 -0.19 -5.60 2.20
CA THR A 11 -0.80 -6.17 3.40
C THR A 11 -2.19 -6.75 3.12
N TYR A 12 -2.62 -7.70 3.96
CA TYR A 12 -3.89 -8.42 3.79
C TYR A 12 -5.13 -7.54 3.98
N GLY A 13 -6.28 -8.10 3.53
CA GLY A 13 -7.65 -7.58 3.63
C GLY A 13 -7.92 -6.72 4.86
N ASP A 14 -7.63 -7.30 6.01
CA ASP A 14 -8.13 -6.86 7.30
C ASP A 14 -7.10 -6.03 8.09
N ALA A 15 -5.99 -5.65 7.45
CA ALA A 15 -4.87 -4.96 8.09
C ALA A 15 -4.36 -3.74 7.28
N PRO A 16 -5.22 -2.80 6.84
CA PRO A 16 -4.74 -1.57 6.20
C PRO A 16 -4.01 -0.63 7.19
N ASP A 17 -4.35 -0.69 8.48
CA ASP A 17 -3.90 0.28 9.50
C ASP A 17 -3.10 -0.36 10.63
N VAL A 18 -2.57 -1.57 10.42
CA VAL A 18 -1.73 -2.26 11.42
C VAL A 18 -0.34 -1.61 11.44
N GLU A 19 0.09 -1.21 12.63
CA GLU A 19 1.44 -0.66 12.85
C GLU A 19 2.52 -1.67 12.44
N GLY A 20 3.57 -1.20 11.76
CA GLY A 20 4.65 -2.05 11.25
C GLY A 20 4.32 -2.80 9.96
N ALA A 21 3.11 -2.69 9.42
CA ALA A 21 2.69 -3.50 8.28
C ALA A 21 3.32 -3.02 6.96
N LEU A 22 3.58 -1.73 6.79
CA LEU A 22 4.30 -1.20 5.62
C LEU A 22 5.78 -1.57 5.69
N GLU A 23 6.38 -1.48 6.88
CA GLU A 23 7.75 -1.85 7.17
C GLU A 23 7.98 -3.34 6.91
N TYR A 24 7.03 -4.20 7.28
CA TYR A 24 7.08 -5.63 6.95
C TYR A 24 7.14 -5.88 5.44
N ILE A 25 6.36 -5.14 4.64
CA ILE A 25 6.42 -5.23 3.18
C ILE A 25 7.75 -4.70 2.66
N ALA A 26 8.27 -3.59 3.21
CA ALA A 26 9.57 -3.03 2.85
C ALA A 26 10.74 -3.98 3.15
N GLU A 27 10.72 -4.63 4.32
CA GLU A 27 11.70 -5.65 4.68
C GLU A 27 11.64 -6.84 3.70
N ALA A 28 10.44 -7.25 3.28
CA ALA A 28 10.27 -8.31 2.31
C ALA A 28 10.82 -7.95 0.91
N THR A 29 10.59 -6.70 0.44
CA THR A 29 11.13 -6.26 -0.86
C THR A 29 12.65 -6.17 -0.86
N VAL A 30 13.27 -5.82 0.27
CA VAL A 30 14.74 -5.85 0.44
C VAL A 30 15.25 -7.28 0.49
N LYS A 31 14.64 -8.14 1.31
CA LYS A 31 15.06 -9.53 1.49
C LYS A 31 14.95 -10.34 0.20
N TYR A 32 13.96 -10.06 -0.63
CA TYR A 32 13.72 -10.72 -1.90
C TYR A 32 13.79 -9.73 -3.06
N ALA A 33 14.86 -8.92 -3.06
CA ALA A 33 15.13 -7.94 -4.10
C ALA A 33 15.05 -8.56 -5.50
N GLY A 34 14.37 -7.87 -6.41
CA GLY A 34 14.13 -8.33 -7.79
C GLY A 34 13.01 -9.38 -7.93
N ARG A 35 12.48 -9.94 -6.84
CA ARG A 35 11.33 -10.87 -6.86
C ARG A 35 10.04 -10.23 -6.36
N LEU A 36 10.12 -9.31 -5.40
CA LEU A 36 8.94 -8.70 -4.78
C LEU A 36 8.89 -7.19 -5.02
N ILE A 37 7.70 -6.69 -5.33
CA ILE A 37 7.42 -5.27 -5.58
C ILE A 37 6.38 -4.81 -4.55
N GLY A 38 6.74 -3.84 -3.71
CA GLY A 38 5.89 -3.37 -2.62
C GLY A 38 4.86 -2.34 -3.08
N TYR A 39 3.62 -2.52 -2.65
CA TYR A 39 2.52 -1.55 -2.79
C TYR A 39 2.01 -1.13 -1.42
N ALA A 40 1.78 0.16 -1.24
CA ALA A 40 1.16 0.70 -0.02
C ALA A 40 -0.32 0.33 -0.02
N ARG A 41 -0.79 -0.36 1.00
CA ARG A 41 -2.22 -0.55 1.23
C ARG A 41 -2.65 0.41 2.33
N LEU A 42 -3.59 1.30 2.01
CA LEU A 42 -3.99 2.36 2.92
C LEU A 42 -5.51 2.46 3.06
N ASN A 43 -5.94 2.95 4.21
CA ASN A 43 -7.32 3.31 4.47
C ASN A 43 -7.57 4.79 4.12
N PRO A 44 -8.42 5.11 3.13
CA PRO A 44 -8.73 6.50 2.77
C PRO A 44 -9.24 7.35 3.93
N TRP A 45 -9.97 6.75 4.89
CA TRP A 45 -10.51 7.48 6.03
C TRP A 45 -9.48 7.94 7.05
N ALA A 46 -8.23 7.47 6.96
CA ALA A 46 -7.15 8.03 7.75
C ALA A 46 -6.72 9.43 7.27
N GLY A 47 -7.27 9.91 6.15
CA GLY A 47 -7.11 11.28 5.64
C GLY A 47 -5.64 11.67 5.48
N GLU A 48 -5.24 12.79 6.08
CA GLU A 48 -3.86 13.29 6.09
C GLU A 48 -2.81 12.26 6.53
N ARG A 49 -3.17 11.33 7.43
CA ARG A 49 -2.24 10.26 7.82
C ARG A 49 -1.99 9.30 6.66
N ALA A 50 -3.02 8.95 5.88
CA ALA A 50 -2.85 8.09 4.71
C ALA A 50 -1.97 8.76 3.65
N LEU A 51 -2.15 10.07 3.42
CA LEU A 51 -1.32 10.83 2.46
C LEU A 51 0.16 10.78 2.85
N ARG A 52 0.49 11.08 4.12
CA ARG A 52 1.88 11.01 4.61
C ARG A 52 2.48 9.61 4.52
N LEU A 53 1.71 8.58 4.87
CA LEU A 53 2.18 7.20 4.77
C LEU A 53 2.41 6.78 3.31
N LEU A 54 1.63 7.32 2.37
CA LEU A 54 1.83 7.07 0.95
C LEU A 54 3.14 7.70 0.45
N GLU A 55 3.39 8.97 0.78
CA GLU A 55 4.65 9.66 0.48
C GLU A 55 5.84 8.89 1.06
N GLU A 56 5.78 8.56 2.36
CA GLU A 56 6.83 7.79 3.02
C GLU A 56 7.07 6.44 2.34
N SER A 57 6.00 5.74 1.96
CA SER A 57 6.11 4.44 1.28
C SER A 57 6.84 4.54 -0.06
N MET A 58 6.59 5.61 -0.82
CA MET A 58 7.21 5.83 -2.12
C MET A 58 8.66 6.29 -1.99
N GLU A 59 8.90 7.27 -1.13
CA GLU A 59 10.20 7.93 -0.99
C GLU A 59 11.21 7.11 -0.17
N SER A 60 10.75 6.52 0.93
CA SER A 60 11.63 5.82 1.88
C SER A 60 11.72 4.32 1.59
N TYR A 61 10.58 3.67 1.30
CA TYR A 61 10.54 2.22 1.07
C TYR A 61 10.63 1.82 -0.41
N GLY A 62 10.56 2.80 -1.31
CA GLY A 62 10.67 2.56 -2.76
C GLY A 62 9.47 1.81 -3.35
N PHE A 63 8.32 1.83 -2.69
CA PHE A 63 7.09 1.19 -3.17
C PHE A 63 6.68 1.75 -4.54
N LYS A 64 6.02 0.91 -5.34
CA LYS A 64 5.69 1.20 -6.75
C LYS A 64 4.21 1.42 -7.01
N GLY A 65 3.40 1.49 -5.96
CA GLY A 65 1.99 1.79 -6.13
C GLY A 65 1.18 1.74 -4.84
N LEU A 66 -0.11 1.98 -5.04
CA LEU A 66 -1.13 2.06 -4.01
C LEU A 66 -2.18 0.97 -4.25
N LYS A 67 -2.60 0.29 -3.19
CA LYS A 67 -3.79 -0.58 -3.17
C LYS A 67 -4.84 0.01 -2.24
N LEU A 68 -6.04 0.21 -2.79
CA LEU A 68 -7.21 0.59 -2.00
C LEU A 68 -8.22 -0.56 -1.96
N HIS A 69 -9.00 -0.61 -0.87
CA HIS A 69 -10.22 -1.40 -0.77
C HIS A 69 -11.33 -0.56 -0.11
N PRO A 70 -11.72 0.56 -0.73
CA PRO A 70 -12.52 1.59 -0.07
C PRO A 70 -13.87 1.05 0.42
N ALA A 71 -14.56 0.23 -0.38
CA ALA A 71 -15.82 -0.40 0.02
C ALA A 71 -15.66 -1.31 1.25
N GLY A 72 -14.55 -2.04 1.36
CA GLY A 72 -14.22 -2.86 2.53
C GLY A 72 -13.95 -2.03 3.79
N ASN A 73 -13.56 -0.77 3.61
CA ASN A 73 -13.39 0.21 4.68
C ASN A 73 -14.62 1.13 4.82
N PHE A 74 -15.78 0.74 4.27
CA PHE A 74 -17.02 1.53 4.25
C PHE A 74 -16.90 2.93 3.62
N SER A 75 -15.82 3.19 2.88
CA SER A 75 -15.62 4.40 2.08
C SER A 75 -16.14 4.21 0.66
N HIS A 76 -16.72 5.27 0.08
CA HIS A 76 -17.11 5.25 -1.33
C HIS A 76 -15.84 5.30 -2.21
N PRO A 77 -15.71 4.46 -3.26
CA PRO A 77 -14.51 4.46 -4.12
C PRO A 77 -14.20 5.80 -4.81
N GLY A 78 -15.21 6.63 -5.01
CA GLY A 78 -15.07 7.99 -5.54
C GLY A 78 -15.08 9.09 -4.48
N SER A 79 -14.92 8.78 -3.19
CA SER A 79 -14.86 9.80 -2.15
C SER A 79 -13.64 10.72 -2.36
N PRO A 80 -13.69 11.98 -1.91
CA PRO A 80 -12.57 12.91 -2.04
C PRO A 80 -11.24 12.33 -1.50
N GLU A 81 -11.27 11.68 -0.34
CA GLU A 81 -10.09 11.10 0.30
C GLU A 81 -9.46 9.98 -0.53
N THR A 82 -10.32 9.18 -1.18
CA THR A 82 -9.86 8.11 -2.08
C THR A 82 -9.23 8.70 -3.33
N VAL A 83 -9.85 9.75 -3.90
CA VAL A 83 -9.34 10.44 -5.09
C VAL A 83 -8.03 11.17 -4.81
N GLU A 84 -7.87 11.76 -3.63
CA GLU A 84 -6.64 12.43 -3.20
C GLU A 84 -5.47 11.47 -3.15
N LEU A 85 -5.64 10.29 -2.54
CA LEU A 85 -4.61 9.24 -2.53
C LEU A 85 -4.25 8.78 -3.95
N ILE A 86 -5.23 8.67 -4.85
CA ILE A 86 -4.98 8.28 -6.24
C ILE A 86 -4.18 9.36 -6.99
N ARG A 87 -4.41 10.65 -6.70
CA ARG A 87 -3.68 11.76 -7.35
C ARG A 87 -2.24 11.89 -6.88
N LEU A 88 -1.98 11.48 -5.64
CA LEU A 88 -0.66 11.49 -5.05
C LEU A 88 0.22 10.32 -5.54
N ALA A 89 -0.40 9.19 -5.89
CA ALA A 89 0.28 7.98 -6.35
C ALA A 89 0.77 8.03 -7.79
#